data_AF-A8UU77-F1
#
_entry.id   AF-A8UU77-F1
#
_cell.length_a   1.000
_cell.length_b   1.000
_cell.length_c   1.000
_cell.angle_alpha   90.00
_cell.angle_beta   90.00
_cell.angle_gamma   90.00
#
_symmetry.space_group_name_H-M   'P 1'
#
loop_
_entity.id
_entity.type
_entity.pdbx_description
1 polymer ?
#
loop_
_entity_poly.entity_id
_entity_poly.type
_entity_poly.pdbx_seq_one_letter_code
_entity_poly.pdbx_strand_id
1 'polypeptide(L)'
;MVSAHWLTEGVYLECSERHRTLHDFSGFSRELYELEYPAKGDPELCGKIARVLGGRCSTGRGLDHGAWAVLWHLFPEADIPVTQLSIDVRRGLGGHLSLAGELRAFRDKVLILGSGGAVHNLRDAILNPERPPEWAVEFKENIKKSVLRRDIDSLLGYRNELGRLAHPTEEHLIPLFYFLGSLYEEEEIEVIYDGFEFGSVSLLSFTSLS
;
A
#
# COMPACT_ATOMS: atom_id res chain seq x y z
N MET A 1 -1.62 7.93 2.43
CA MET A 1 -0.72 6.78 2.23
C MET A 1 -1.29 5.55 2.93
N VAL A 2 -1.43 4.43 2.24
CA VAL A 2 -1.79 3.12 2.82
C VAL A 2 -0.61 2.20 2.59
N SER A 3 0.03 1.75 3.66
CA SER A 3 1.23 0.90 3.59
C SER A 3 0.91 -0.46 4.20
N ALA A 4 1.43 -1.53 3.59
CA ALA A 4 1.36 -2.89 4.11
C ALA A 4 1.94 -3.04 5.54
N HIS A 5 2.80 -2.09 5.96
CA HIS A 5 3.55 -2.16 7.21
C HIS A 5 2.83 -1.55 8.43
N TRP A 6 1.65 -0.95 8.24
CA TRP A 6 0.86 -0.46 9.37
C TRP A 6 -0.38 -1.30 9.62
N LEU A 7 -0.17 -2.39 10.35
CA LEU A 7 -1.23 -3.31 10.78
C LEU A 7 -1.76 -2.95 12.17
N THR A 8 -3.08 -2.92 12.34
CA THR A 8 -3.75 -2.59 13.61
C THR A 8 -5.02 -3.40 13.82
N GLU A 9 -5.56 -3.39 15.04
CA GLU A 9 -6.93 -3.82 15.31
C GLU A 9 -7.87 -2.60 15.32
N GLY A 10 -8.64 -2.43 14.24
CA GLY A 10 -9.39 -1.21 13.94
C GLY A 10 -8.64 -0.26 13.00
N VAL A 11 -9.32 0.80 12.56
CA VAL A 11 -8.81 1.78 11.58
C VAL A 11 -8.18 2.97 12.31
N TYR A 12 -6.93 3.27 12.00
CA TYR A 12 -6.19 4.40 12.56
C TYR A 12 -5.60 5.28 11.46
N LEU A 13 -5.52 6.59 11.73
CA LEU A 13 -4.78 7.53 10.89
C LEU A 13 -3.71 8.25 11.69
N GLU A 14 -2.52 8.42 11.12
CA GLU A 14 -1.40 9.11 11.76
C GLU A 14 -1.54 10.61 11.53
N CYS A 15 -2.00 11.33 12.56
CA CYS A 15 -2.40 12.73 12.50
C CYS A 15 -1.41 13.69 13.17
N SER A 16 -0.14 13.28 13.31
CA SER A 16 0.91 14.17 13.84
C SER A 16 1.11 15.39 12.92
N GLU A 17 1.35 16.57 13.50
CA GLU A 17 1.69 17.79 12.73
C GLU A 17 2.99 17.65 11.92
N ARG A 18 3.92 16.84 12.45
CA ARG A 18 5.17 16.49 11.80
C ARG A 18 5.46 15.01 12.05
N HIS A 19 5.78 14.30 10.98
CA HIS A 19 6.12 12.89 11.07
C HIS A 19 7.60 12.69 11.34
N ARG A 20 7.91 11.66 12.13
CA ARG A 20 9.24 11.07 12.17
C ARG A 20 9.34 9.97 11.11
N THR A 21 10.55 9.73 10.61
CA THR A 21 10.87 8.54 9.82
C THR A 21 10.89 7.32 10.75
N LEU A 22 10.05 6.33 10.49
CA LEU A 22 10.08 5.06 11.21
C LEU A 22 10.87 4.04 10.37
N HIS A 23 11.99 3.59 10.92
CA HIS A 23 12.80 2.50 10.38
C HIS A 23 12.34 1.17 10.97
N ASP A 24 11.29 0.59 10.40
CA ASP A 24 10.66 -0.67 10.84
C ASP A 24 11.21 -1.92 10.12
N PHE A 25 12.48 -1.87 9.72
CA PHE A 25 13.22 -2.96 9.07
C PHE A 25 14.59 -3.18 9.73
N SER A 26 15.16 -4.37 9.52
CA SER A 26 16.46 -4.78 10.07
C SER A 26 17.37 -5.38 8.99
N GLY A 27 18.68 -5.39 9.22
CA GLY A 27 19.65 -6.10 8.36
C GLY A 27 20.21 -5.31 7.18
N PHE A 28 19.97 -4.00 7.11
CA PHE A 28 20.49 -3.11 6.07
C PHE A 28 21.71 -2.30 6.54
N SER A 29 22.34 -1.57 5.62
CA SER A 29 23.50 -0.73 5.93
C SER A 29 23.11 0.45 6.82
N ARG A 30 24.08 1.00 7.55
CA ARG A 30 23.86 2.10 8.51
C ARG A 30 23.31 3.34 7.82
N GLU A 31 23.77 3.63 6.60
CA GLU A 31 23.37 4.77 5.79
C GLU A 31 21.85 4.79 5.56
N LEU A 32 21.21 3.62 5.44
CA LEU A 32 19.75 3.53 5.27
C LEU A 32 18.98 3.95 6.54
N TYR A 33 19.56 3.73 7.73
CA TYR A 33 18.98 4.16 9.02
C TYR A 33 19.21 5.63 9.33
N GLU A 34 20.10 6.29 8.58
CA GLU A 34 20.38 7.73 8.71
C GLU A 34 19.53 8.58 7.75
N LEU A 35 18.75 7.95 6.86
CA LEU A 35 17.81 8.66 6.00
C LEU A 35 16.64 9.22 6.81
N GLU A 36 16.23 10.44 6.47
CA GLU A 36 15.05 11.07 7.05
C GLU A 36 14.10 11.57 5.95
N TYR A 37 12.80 11.42 6.20
CA TYR A 37 11.72 11.99 5.39
C TYR A 37 10.73 12.73 6.31
N PRO A 38 11.06 13.97 6.72
CA PRO A 38 10.36 14.68 7.79
C PRO A 38 9.10 15.41 7.29
N ALA A 39 8.21 14.66 6.61
CA ALA A 39 6.97 15.20 6.07
C ALA A 39 6.11 15.84 7.15
N LYS A 40 5.44 16.94 6.78
CA LYS A 40 4.37 17.53 7.61
C LYS A 40 3.15 16.63 7.58
N GLY A 41 2.31 16.71 8.60
CA GLY A 41 0.94 16.20 8.54
C GLY A 41 -0.07 17.33 8.42
N ASP A 42 -1.33 16.94 8.25
CA ASP A 42 -2.50 17.83 8.32
C ASP A 42 -3.47 17.22 9.35
N PRO A 43 -3.35 17.58 10.65
CA PRO A 43 -4.18 16.99 11.69
C PRO A 43 -5.68 17.26 11.50
N GLU A 44 -6.04 18.40 10.89
CA GLU A 44 -7.44 18.77 10.67
C GLU A 44 -8.06 17.88 9.60
N LEU A 45 -7.40 17.76 8.44
CA LEU A 45 -7.85 16.87 7.37
C LEU A 45 -7.79 15.41 7.81
N CYS A 46 -6.74 15.00 8.51
CA CYS A 46 -6.61 13.67 9.08
C CYS A 46 -7.79 13.31 9.99
N GLY A 47 -8.18 14.22 10.90
CA GLY A 47 -9.35 14.03 11.75
C GLY A 47 -10.67 13.96 11.00
N LYS A 48 -10.81 14.69 9.88
CA LYS A 48 -11.98 14.60 8.98
C LYS A 48 -12.05 13.23 8.31
N ILE A 49 -10.94 12.75 7.76
CA ILE A 49 -10.86 11.42 7.12
C ILE A 49 -11.14 10.33 8.15
N ALA A 50 -10.50 10.39 9.33
CA ALA A 50 -10.72 9.43 10.40
C ALA A 50 -12.20 9.32 10.79
N ARG A 51 -12.90 10.46 10.89
CA ARG A 51 -14.34 10.47 11.19
C ARG A 51 -15.17 9.79 10.11
N VAL A 52 -14.89 10.06 8.84
CA VAL A 52 -15.61 9.44 7.72
C VAL A 52 -15.41 7.93 7.74
N LEU A 53 -14.16 7.48 7.89
CA LEU A 53 -13.80 6.06 7.91
C LEU A 53 -14.21 5.30 9.18
N GLY A 54 -14.86 5.96 10.15
CA GLY A 54 -15.12 5.40 11.48
C GLY A 54 -13.85 5.01 12.25
N GLY A 55 -12.72 5.61 11.90
CA GLY A 55 -11.40 5.36 12.46
C GLY A 55 -11.04 6.30 13.61
N ARG A 56 -9.81 6.17 14.09
CA ARG A 56 -9.26 6.95 15.21
C ARG A 56 -7.98 7.66 14.80
N CYS A 57 -7.76 8.86 15.31
CA CYS A 57 -6.48 9.53 15.17
C CYS A 57 -5.44 8.84 16.08
N SER A 58 -4.24 8.64 15.55
CA SER A 58 -3.01 8.26 16.24
C SER A 58 -1.99 9.37 16.06
N THR A 59 -1.06 9.51 17.01
CA THR A 59 0.03 10.47 16.93
C THR A 59 1.32 9.85 17.47
N GLY A 60 2.46 10.33 16.98
CA GLY A 60 3.79 9.93 17.42
C GLY A 60 4.34 8.65 16.80
N ARG A 61 3.59 7.96 15.93
CA ARG A 61 4.09 6.73 15.28
C ARG A 61 5.17 7.05 14.25
N GLY A 62 4.91 8.04 13.40
CA GLY A 62 5.69 8.32 12.20
C GLY A 62 5.30 7.46 10.99
N LEU A 63 5.98 7.71 9.87
CA LEU A 63 5.79 7.01 8.59
C LEU A 63 6.72 5.81 8.52
N ASP A 64 6.21 4.60 8.27
CA ASP A 64 7.05 3.40 8.03
C ASP A 64 7.70 3.41 6.65
N HIS A 65 8.63 2.47 6.42
CA HIS A 65 9.40 2.43 5.17
C HIS A 65 8.57 2.22 3.92
N GLY A 66 7.49 1.44 4.00
CA GLY A 66 6.55 1.31 2.88
C GLY A 66 5.91 2.67 2.51
N ALA A 67 5.77 3.57 3.48
CA ALA A 67 5.33 4.95 3.27
C ALA A 67 6.46 5.89 2.83
N TRP A 68 7.49 6.06 3.66
CA TRP A 68 8.48 7.12 3.44
C TRP A 68 9.39 6.83 2.24
N ALA A 69 9.71 5.57 1.91
CA ALA A 69 10.60 5.28 0.79
C ALA A 69 9.95 5.63 -0.55
N VAL A 70 8.66 5.32 -0.72
CA VAL A 70 7.89 5.71 -1.91
C VAL A 70 7.79 7.23 -2.02
N LEU A 71 7.46 7.90 -0.90
CA LEU A 71 7.32 9.35 -0.87
C LEU A 71 8.65 10.07 -1.11
N TRP A 72 9.77 9.53 -0.65
CA TRP A 72 11.10 10.08 -0.90
C TRP A 72 11.41 10.15 -2.40
N HIS A 73 10.97 9.16 -3.19
CA HIS A 73 11.14 9.18 -4.65
C HIS A 73 10.15 10.09 -5.38
N LEU A 74 8.90 10.16 -4.91
CA LEU A 74 7.86 10.97 -5.58
C LEU A 74 7.91 12.46 -5.21
N PHE A 75 8.22 12.77 -3.96
CA PHE A 75 8.19 14.11 -3.37
C PHE A 75 9.43 14.34 -2.47
N PRO A 76 10.64 14.35 -3.03
CA PRO A 76 11.91 14.33 -2.27
C PRO A 76 12.06 15.47 -1.26
N GLU A 77 11.42 16.63 -1.49
CA GLU A 77 11.47 17.79 -0.60
C GLU A 77 10.59 17.66 0.65
N ALA A 78 9.77 16.61 0.75
CA ALA A 78 8.85 16.36 1.87
C ALA A 78 7.92 17.56 2.18
N ASP A 79 7.52 18.30 1.15
CA ASP A 79 6.73 19.53 1.22
C ASP A 79 5.21 19.31 1.14
N ILE A 80 4.79 18.12 0.70
CA ILE A 80 3.40 17.68 0.68
C ILE A 80 3.00 17.10 2.05
N PRO A 81 1.92 17.59 2.70
CA PRO A 81 1.42 16.98 3.93
C PRO A 81 0.96 15.54 3.73
N VAL A 82 1.33 14.65 4.65
CA VAL A 82 1.02 13.23 4.59
C VAL A 82 0.12 12.85 5.76
N THR A 83 -0.88 12.02 5.50
CA THR A 83 -1.48 11.17 6.53
C THR A 83 -1.30 9.72 6.12
N GLN A 84 -0.96 8.88 7.07
CA GLN A 84 -0.96 7.45 6.86
C GLN A 84 -2.27 6.85 7.39
N LEU A 85 -2.78 5.82 6.72
CA LEU A 85 -3.95 5.04 7.11
C LEU A 85 -3.50 3.60 7.38
N SER A 86 -3.92 3.04 8.52
CA SER A 86 -3.61 1.67 8.90
C SER A 86 -4.52 0.65 8.21
N ILE A 87 -4.06 -0.60 8.21
CA ILE A 87 -4.78 -1.78 7.77
C ILE A 87 -5.33 -2.50 9.02
N ASP A 88 -6.66 -2.54 9.13
CA ASP A 88 -7.36 -3.31 10.16
C ASP A 88 -7.28 -4.81 9.88
N VAL A 89 -6.48 -5.54 10.65
CA VAL A 89 -6.24 -6.99 10.46
C VAL A 89 -7.48 -7.86 10.70
N ARG A 90 -8.55 -7.30 11.28
CA ARG A 90 -9.82 -8.01 11.49
C ARG A 90 -10.77 -7.89 10.30
N ARG A 91 -10.43 -7.05 9.33
CA ARG A 91 -11.26 -6.74 8.17
C ARG A 91 -10.85 -7.62 6.99
N GLY A 92 -11.84 -8.21 6.32
CA GLY A 92 -11.58 -8.93 5.07
C GLY A 92 -11.39 -7.97 3.88
N LEU A 93 -10.85 -8.47 2.77
CA LEU A 93 -10.56 -7.68 1.57
C LEU A 93 -11.75 -6.86 1.04
N GLY A 94 -12.95 -7.45 0.98
CA GLY A 94 -14.16 -6.73 0.56
C GLY A 94 -14.52 -5.58 1.52
N GLY A 95 -14.19 -5.73 2.80
CA GLY A 95 -14.34 -4.67 3.80
C GLY A 95 -13.33 -3.54 3.61
N HIS A 96 -12.10 -3.83 3.19
CA HIS A 96 -11.10 -2.81 2.83
C HIS A 96 -11.49 -2.07 1.55
N LEU A 97 -11.96 -2.79 0.53
CA LEU A 97 -12.46 -2.21 -0.71
C LEU A 97 -13.63 -1.24 -0.45
N SER A 98 -14.59 -1.64 0.39
CA SER A 98 -15.72 -0.79 0.78
C SER A 98 -15.28 0.46 1.55
N LEU A 99 -14.37 0.30 2.53
CA LEU A 99 -13.80 1.41 3.30
C LEU A 99 -13.05 2.41 2.38
N ALA A 100 -12.33 1.91 1.39
CA ALA A 100 -11.64 2.74 0.41
C ALA A 100 -12.60 3.53 -0.49
N GLY A 101 -13.81 3.00 -0.73
CA GLY A 101 -14.90 3.71 -1.39
C GLY A 101 -15.27 5.03 -0.72
N GLU A 102 -15.12 5.12 0.60
CA GLU A 102 -15.41 6.34 1.38
C GLU A 102 -14.31 7.41 1.20
N LEU A 103 -13.08 7.01 0.84
CA LEU A 103 -11.98 7.96 0.58
C LEU A 103 -12.23 8.82 -0.66
N ARG A 104 -13.13 8.41 -1.56
CA ARG A 104 -13.55 9.20 -2.74
C ARG A 104 -14.04 10.60 -2.37
N ALA A 105 -14.64 10.77 -1.19
CA ALA A 105 -15.10 12.06 -0.70
C ALA A 105 -13.97 13.09 -0.49
N PHE A 106 -12.71 12.66 -0.49
CA PHE A 106 -11.55 13.51 -0.27
C PHE A 106 -10.68 13.68 -1.51
N ARG A 107 -10.97 12.98 -2.62
CA ARG A 107 -10.08 12.91 -3.78
C ARG A 107 -9.82 14.22 -4.49
N ASP A 108 -10.73 15.19 -4.39
CA ASP A 108 -10.50 16.56 -4.88
C ASP A 108 -9.43 17.32 -4.07
N LYS A 109 -9.02 16.78 -2.92
CA LYS A 109 -8.11 17.42 -1.96
C LYS A 109 -6.87 16.57 -1.65
N VAL A 110 -6.88 15.29 -1.99
CA VAL A 110 -5.80 14.35 -1.62
C VAL A 110 -5.43 13.44 -2.76
N LEU A 111 -4.14 13.10 -2.81
CA LEU A 111 -3.64 11.96 -3.56
C LEU A 111 -3.68 10.70 -2.67
N ILE A 112 -4.30 9.63 -3.18
CA ILE A 112 -4.33 8.33 -2.50
C ILE A 112 -3.18 7.49 -3.07
N LEU A 113 -2.23 7.16 -2.21
CA LEU A 113 -1.10 6.29 -2.52
C LEU A 113 -1.20 5.00 -1.69
N GLY A 114 -1.02 3.87 -2.36
CA GLY A 114 -0.90 2.55 -1.75
C GLY A 114 0.50 1.97 -2.01
N SER A 115 1.10 1.37 -0.99
CA SER A 115 2.41 0.69 -1.08
C SER A 115 2.33 -0.70 -0.47
N GLY A 116 2.61 -1.69 -1.31
CA GLY A 116 2.50 -3.12 -1.04
C GLY A 116 3.16 -3.89 -2.19
N GLY A 117 2.61 -5.04 -2.57
CA GLY A 117 3.12 -5.83 -3.69
C GLY A 117 2.12 -6.86 -4.21
N ALA A 118 2.11 -7.08 -5.53
CA ALA A 118 1.28 -8.14 -6.13
C ALA A 118 1.81 -9.54 -5.80
N VAL A 119 3.11 -9.69 -5.51
CA VAL A 119 3.76 -10.92 -5.01
C VAL A 119 4.73 -10.47 -3.92
N HIS A 120 4.65 -11.07 -2.74
CA HIS A 120 5.50 -10.73 -1.61
C HIS A 120 5.80 -11.96 -0.74
N ASN A 121 6.62 -12.87 -1.27
CA ASN A 121 7.09 -14.04 -0.54
C ASN A 121 8.58 -13.88 -0.18
N LEU A 122 8.85 -13.20 0.94
CA LEU A 122 10.23 -12.96 1.38
C LEU A 122 11.02 -14.24 1.65
N ARG A 123 10.36 -15.33 2.07
CA ARG A 123 11.04 -16.61 2.28
C ARG A 123 11.60 -17.14 0.96
N ASP A 124 10.80 -17.12 -0.09
CA ASP A 124 11.25 -17.53 -1.42
C ASP A 124 12.28 -16.53 -1.99
N ALA A 125 12.06 -15.22 -1.82
CA ALA A 125 12.98 -14.19 -2.28
C ALA A 125 14.39 -14.33 -1.71
N ILE A 126 14.51 -14.72 -0.43
CA ILE A 126 15.81 -14.97 0.22
C ILE A 126 16.47 -16.25 -0.32
N LEU A 127 15.68 -17.29 -0.61
CA LEU A 127 16.20 -18.58 -1.07
C LEU A 127 16.52 -18.61 -2.56
N ASN A 128 15.76 -17.88 -3.38
CA ASN A 128 15.80 -17.90 -4.84
C ASN A 128 15.83 -16.47 -5.43
N PRO A 129 16.82 -15.62 -5.09
CA PRO A 129 16.79 -14.19 -5.42
C PRO A 129 17.05 -13.87 -6.91
N GLU A 130 17.64 -14.78 -7.67
CA GLU A 130 18.20 -14.47 -8.98
C GLU A 130 17.14 -14.23 -10.07
N ARG A 131 16.03 -14.98 -10.03
CA ARG A 131 15.00 -14.96 -11.08
C ARG A 131 13.62 -15.20 -10.50
N PRO A 132 12.57 -14.53 -11.02
CA PRO A 132 11.21 -14.80 -10.60
C PRO A 132 10.81 -16.23 -10.99
N PRO A 133 10.27 -17.02 -10.05
CA PRO A 133 9.76 -18.34 -10.37
C PRO A 133 8.48 -18.23 -11.21
N GLU A 134 8.19 -19.26 -12.01
CA GLU A 134 7.05 -19.26 -12.95
C GLU A 134 5.72 -18.97 -12.24
N TRP A 135 5.52 -19.55 -11.05
CA TRP A 135 4.31 -19.33 -10.25
C TRP A 135 4.12 -17.85 -9.86
N ALA A 136 5.21 -17.13 -9.61
CA ALA A 136 5.17 -15.71 -9.23
C ALA A 136 4.81 -14.85 -10.44
N VAL A 137 5.42 -15.15 -11.60
CA VAL A 137 5.10 -14.48 -12.87
C VAL A 137 3.64 -14.69 -13.22
N GLU A 138 3.15 -15.93 -13.14
CA GLU A 138 1.76 -16.26 -13.43
C GLU A 138 0.79 -15.54 -12.49
N PHE A 139 1.06 -15.57 -11.17
CA PHE A 139 0.20 -14.88 -10.20
C PHE A 139 0.16 -13.37 -10.45
N LYS A 140 1.32 -12.74 -10.67
CA LYS A 140 1.40 -11.31 -10.98
C LYS A 140 0.62 -10.97 -12.25
N GLU A 141 0.73 -11.75 -13.31
CA GLU A 141 -0.02 -11.53 -14.55
C GLU A 141 -1.54 -11.70 -14.35
N ASN A 142 -1.96 -12.62 -13.47
CA ASN A 142 -3.37 -12.75 -13.09
C ASN A 142 -3.87 -11.52 -12.34
N ILE A 143 -3.10 -11.02 -11.35
CA ILE A 143 -3.42 -9.77 -10.66
C ILE A 143 -3.50 -8.61 -11.65
N LYS A 144 -2.50 -8.45 -12.54
CA LYS A 144 -2.48 -7.40 -13.56
C LYS A 144 -3.72 -7.40 -14.43
N LYS A 145 -4.10 -8.57 -14.97
CA LYS A 145 -5.29 -8.72 -15.81
C LYS A 145 -6.56 -8.41 -15.03
N SER A 146 -6.68 -8.88 -13.79
CA SER A 146 -7.87 -8.63 -12.97
C SER A 146 -8.01 -7.16 -12.61
N VAL A 147 -6.91 -6.47 -12.29
CA VAL A 147 -6.91 -5.02 -12.04
C VAL A 147 -7.35 -4.24 -13.28
N LEU A 148 -6.74 -4.49 -14.44
CA LEU A 148 -7.07 -3.78 -15.68
C LEU A 148 -8.50 -4.04 -16.16
N ARG A 149 -9.10 -5.18 -15.79
CA ARG A 149 -10.50 -5.52 -16.09
C ARG A 149 -11.47 -5.14 -15.00
N ARG A 150 -11.00 -4.60 -13.87
CA ARG A 150 -11.78 -4.38 -12.65
C ARG A 150 -12.54 -5.65 -12.21
N ASP A 151 -11.92 -6.82 -12.39
CA ASP A 151 -12.47 -8.12 -11.96
C ASP A 151 -12.27 -8.29 -10.44
N ILE A 152 -13.14 -7.62 -9.69
CA ILE A 152 -13.10 -7.60 -8.22
C ILE A 152 -13.30 -9.00 -7.63
N ASP A 153 -14.13 -9.84 -8.24
CA ASP A 153 -14.40 -11.19 -7.74
C ASP A 153 -13.15 -12.06 -7.78
N SER A 154 -12.39 -12.02 -8.89
CA SER A 154 -11.10 -12.72 -8.99
C SER A 154 -10.07 -12.19 -7.99
N LEU A 155 -10.05 -10.88 -7.73
CA LEU A 155 -9.13 -10.28 -6.75
C LEU A 155 -9.49 -10.66 -5.31
N LEU A 156 -10.78 -10.67 -4.96
CA LEU A 156 -11.25 -11.15 -3.65
C LEU A 156 -11.00 -12.65 -3.49
N GLY A 157 -11.07 -13.41 -4.59
CA GLY A 157 -10.78 -14.84 -4.67
C GLY A 157 -9.31 -15.21 -4.88
N TYR A 158 -8.35 -14.29 -4.68
CA TYR A 158 -6.95 -14.51 -5.05
C TYR A 158 -6.29 -15.72 -4.36
N ARG A 159 -6.78 -16.13 -3.19
CA ARG A 159 -6.12 -17.07 -2.24
C ARG A 159 -6.24 -18.55 -2.65
N ASN A 160 -6.09 -18.80 -3.95
CA ASN A 160 -5.89 -20.12 -4.55
C ASN A 160 -4.45 -20.64 -4.26
N GLU A 161 -4.02 -21.70 -4.94
CA GLU A 161 -2.68 -22.28 -4.75
C GLU A 161 -1.55 -21.26 -4.99
N LEU A 162 -1.58 -20.56 -6.13
CA LEU A 162 -0.60 -19.51 -6.45
C LEU A 162 -0.67 -18.35 -5.47
N GLY A 163 -1.87 -17.93 -5.07
CA GLY A 163 -2.04 -16.83 -4.11
C GLY A 163 -1.46 -17.12 -2.74
N ARG A 164 -1.54 -18.37 -2.27
CA ARG A 164 -0.90 -18.79 -1.00
C ARG A 164 0.62 -18.81 -1.08
N LEU A 165 1.17 -19.09 -2.27
CA LEU A 165 2.62 -18.97 -2.51
C LEU A 165 3.04 -17.50 -2.60
N ALA A 166 2.28 -16.67 -3.30
CA ALA A 166 2.58 -15.25 -3.48
C ALA A 166 2.46 -14.43 -2.20
N HIS A 167 1.53 -14.81 -1.33
CA HIS A 167 1.18 -14.10 -0.11
C HIS A 167 1.05 -15.08 1.05
N PRO A 168 2.17 -15.42 1.73
CA PRO A 168 2.12 -16.17 3.00
C PRO A 168 1.20 -15.50 4.02
N THR A 169 1.18 -14.18 4.02
CA THR A 169 0.26 -13.28 4.72
C THR A 169 -0.27 -12.24 3.74
N GLU A 170 -1.44 -11.65 4.01
CA GLU A 170 -2.21 -10.91 3.00
C GLU A 170 -1.93 -9.41 2.93
N GLU A 171 -1.20 -8.86 3.91
CA GLU A 171 -1.06 -7.42 4.11
C GLU A 171 -0.47 -6.66 2.93
N HIS A 172 0.45 -7.29 2.18
CA HIS A 172 1.08 -6.63 1.03
C HIS A 172 0.15 -6.52 -0.17
N LEU A 173 -0.91 -7.32 -0.26
CA LEU A 173 -1.91 -7.19 -1.32
C LEU A 173 -2.99 -6.15 -0.97
N ILE A 174 -3.27 -5.92 0.32
CA ILE A 174 -4.36 -5.05 0.78
C ILE A 174 -4.32 -3.62 0.20
N PRO A 175 -3.17 -2.92 0.09
CA PRO A 175 -3.09 -1.60 -0.51
C PRO A 175 -3.70 -1.49 -1.93
N LEU A 176 -3.68 -2.58 -2.71
CA LEU A 176 -4.33 -2.63 -4.03
C LEU A 176 -5.85 -2.40 -3.96
N PHE A 177 -6.51 -2.93 -2.92
CA PHE A 177 -7.94 -2.73 -2.71
C PHE A 177 -8.26 -1.29 -2.30
N TYR A 178 -7.33 -0.59 -1.67
CA TYR A 178 -7.48 0.84 -1.39
C TYR A 178 -7.38 1.68 -2.65
N PHE A 179 -6.46 1.34 -3.56
CA PHE A 179 -6.39 1.95 -4.88
C PHE A 179 -7.71 1.74 -5.63
N LEU A 180 -8.11 0.48 -5.85
CA LEU A 180 -9.31 0.13 -6.62
C LEU A 180 -10.61 0.71 -6.04
N GLY A 181 -10.78 0.61 -4.72
CA GLY A 181 -12.00 1.09 -4.06
C GLY A 181 -12.14 2.61 -4.11
N SER A 182 -11.02 3.33 -4.25
CA SER A 182 -11.02 4.79 -4.34
C SER A 182 -11.24 5.34 -5.75
N LEU A 183 -11.34 4.50 -6.77
CA LEU A 183 -11.57 4.92 -8.15
C LEU A 183 -13.03 5.32 -8.40
N TYR A 184 -13.24 6.32 -9.25
CA TYR A 184 -14.48 6.53 -9.97
C TYR A 184 -14.65 5.45 -11.04
N GLU A 185 -15.87 5.27 -11.51
CA GLU A 185 -16.22 4.17 -12.43
C GLU A 185 -15.59 4.38 -13.81
N GLU A 186 -15.47 5.64 -14.22
CA GLU A 186 -15.02 6.08 -15.54
C GLU A 186 -13.50 6.16 -15.68
N GLU A 187 -12.75 6.08 -14.57
CA GLU A 187 -11.30 6.20 -14.62
C GLU A 187 -10.63 5.01 -15.31
N GLU A 188 -9.64 5.31 -16.14
CA GLU A 188 -8.78 4.29 -16.73
C GLU A 188 -7.63 3.94 -15.78
N ILE A 189 -7.29 2.65 -15.73
CA ILE A 189 -6.17 2.14 -14.94
C ILE A 189 -5.02 1.84 -15.89
N GLU A 190 -3.85 2.38 -15.62
CA GLU A 190 -2.63 2.13 -16.38
C GLU A 190 -1.58 1.42 -15.53
N VAL A 191 -0.74 0.62 -16.19
CA VAL A 191 0.45 0.02 -15.59
C VAL A 191 1.62 0.97 -15.80
N ILE A 192 2.19 1.49 -14.71
CA ILE A 192 3.33 2.41 -14.76
C ILE A 192 4.68 1.70 -14.60
N TYR A 193 4.68 0.53 -13.98
CA TYR A 193 5.86 -0.33 -13.87
C TYR A 193 5.44 -1.78 -13.72
N ASP A 194 6.21 -2.68 -14.32
CA ASP A 194 5.97 -4.12 -14.28
C ASP A 194 7.30 -4.86 -14.23
N GLY A 195 7.65 -5.40 -13.05
CA GLY A 195 8.94 -6.03 -12.82
C GLY A 195 8.97 -6.83 -11.52
N PHE A 196 10.10 -7.48 -11.30
CA PHE A 196 10.42 -8.22 -10.09
C PHE A 196 11.78 -7.81 -9.56
N GLU A 197 11.91 -7.82 -8.24
CA GLU A 197 13.17 -7.78 -7.52
C GLU A 197 13.27 -9.02 -6.61
N PHE A 198 14.50 -9.42 -6.31
CA PHE A 198 14.80 -10.55 -5.41
C PHE A 198 13.99 -11.82 -5.72
N GLY A 199 13.79 -12.14 -7.00
CA GLY A 199 12.98 -13.27 -7.43
C GLY A 199 11.47 -13.02 -7.26
N SER A 200 10.93 -13.12 -6.04
CA SER A 200 9.49 -13.13 -5.78
C SER A 200 8.94 -11.87 -5.07
N VAL A 201 9.60 -10.72 -5.26
CA VAL A 201 9.04 -9.41 -4.88
C VAL A 201 8.58 -8.68 -6.13
N SER A 202 7.28 -8.62 -6.37
CA SER A 202 6.72 -7.92 -7.53
C SER A 202 6.69 -6.41 -7.29
N LEU A 203 7.16 -5.66 -8.27
CA LEU A 203 7.08 -4.20 -8.31
C LEU A 203 5.94 -3.67 -9.19
N LEU A 204 5.03 -4.55 -9.64
CA LEU A 204 3.84 -4.17 -10.41
C LEU A 204 3.12 -2.97 -9.78
N SER A 205 3.04 -1.88 -10.53
CA SER A 205 2.54 -0.59 -10.07
C SER A 205 1.49 -0.06 -11.03
N PHE A 206 0.44 0.53 -10.47
CA PHE A 206 -0.68 1.08 -11.22
C PHE A 206 -0.87 2.56 -10.90
N THR A 207 -1.46 3.27 -11.86
CA THR A 207 -2.02 4.61 -11.65
C THR A 207 -3.42 4.67 -12.25
N SER A 208 -4.20 5.67 -11.85
CA SER A 208 -5.39 6.08 -12.60
C SER A 208 -5.21 7.49 -13.12
N LEU A 209 -5.75 7.74 -14.32
CA LEU A 209 -5.86 9.09 -14.88
C LEU A 209 -7.33 9.51 -14.77
N SER A 210 -7.54 10.68 -14.17
CA SER A 210 -8.83 11.38 -14.10
C SER A 210 -8.96 12.40 -15.23
#